data_AF-A0A1H0I6Y3-F1
#
_entry.id   AF-A0A1H0I6Y3-F1
#
_cell.length_a   1.000
_cell.length_b   1.000
_cell.length_c   1.000
_cell.angle_alpha   90.00
_cell.angle_beta   90.00
_cell.angle_gamma   90.00
#
_symmetry.space_group_name_H-M   'P 1'
#
loop_
_entity.id
_entity.type
_entity.pdbx_description
1 polymer ?
#
loop_
_entity_poly.entity_id
_entity_poly.type
_entity_poly.pdbx_seq_one_letter_code
_entity_poly.pdbx_strand_id
1 'polypeptide(L)'
;MAAAVLAMLVNSAASLLEAEGSRRVRPGRPLATQPVYLGGLLLDAVGWVLSVVALRSLPVVTVQSVLAGSVAVTTVAGRRGRVRDLPGRQLTGVVAVVTGLVVVAASARPGRAEVLPAAAAPVLLTGAVLALLALEPVRRSTSALRTAALAGLAYGGVALSVRALHVRSTGWGSVLELAAEPLAYAVAVYGLVGTLWVATALREGAVGAVTAVLSVTQVVVPGLVGLLLLGDRVRPGWVPALVVGLVLTVVGVLLLAARGRLSRGSPR
;
A
#
# COMPACT_ATOMS: atom_id res chain seq x y z
N MET A 1 -4.77 15.81 -3.45
CA MET A 1 -4.13 15.66 -2.13
C MET A 1 -5.14 15.22 -1.07
N ALA A 2 -6.26 15.94 -0.88
CA ALA A 2 -7.27 15.60 0.13
C ALA A 2 -7.74 14.13 0.08
N ALA A 3 -8.04 13.59 -1.10
CA ALA A 3 -8.44 12.18 -1.25
C ALA A 3 -7.37 11.18 -0.77
N ALA A 4 -6.08 11.45 -1.01
CA ALA A 4 -4.99 10.59 -0.56
C ALA A 4 -4.84 10.61 0.97
N VAL A 5 -4.94 11.80 1.57
CA VAL A 5 -4.90 11.97 3.03
C VAL A 5 -6.10 11.30 3.68
N LEU A 6 -7.30 11.48 3.11
CA LEU A 6 -8.50 10.81 3.60
C LEU A 6 -8.38 9.28 3.49
N ALA A 7 -7.86 8.76 2.37
CA ALA A 7 -7.58 7.34 2.21
C ALA A 7 -6.64 6.81 3.31
N MET A 8 -5.54 7.53 3.58
CA MET A 8 -4.59 7.18 4.65
C MET A 8 -5.26 7.11 6.02
N LEU A 9 -6.11 8.10 6.35
CA LEU A 9 -6.83 8.15 7.63
C LEU A 9 -7.86 7.01 7.75
N VAL A 10 -8.63 6.78 6.68
CA VAL A 10 -9.63 5.71 6.62
C VAL A 10 -8.98 4.33 6.73
N ASN A 11 -7.88 4.07 6.01
CA ASN A 11 -7.12 2.81 6.14
C ASN A 11 -6.57 2.62 7.56
N SER A 12 -6.13 3.71 8.21
CA SER A 12 -5.66 3.64 9.60
C SER A 12 -6.80 3.27 10.56
N ALA A 13 -7.99 3.85 10.38
CA ALA A 13 -9.17 3.52 11.16
C ALA A 13 -9.63 2.07 10.91
N ALA A 14 -9.64 1.63 9.64
CA ALA A 14 -9.93 0.26 9.24
C ALA A 14 -9.01 -0.73 9.97
N SER A 15 -7.70 -0.50 9.90
CA SER A 15 -6.69 -1.33 10.57
C SER A 15 -6.91 -1.45 12.08
N LEU A 16 -7.33 -0.37 12.74
CA LEU A 16 -7.65 -0.38 14.17
C LEU A 16 -8.93 -1.17 14.48
N LEU A 17 -9.97 -1.03 13.66
CA LEU A 17 -11.21 -1.79 13.81
C LEU A 17 -11.00 -3.28 13.55
N GLU A 18 -10.20 -3.65 12.55
CA GLU A 18 -9.85 -5.05 12.29
C GLU A 18 -9.02 -5.65 13.44
N ALA A 19 -8.07 -4.88 13.98
CA ALA A 19 -7.28 -5.30 15.14
C ALA A 19 -8.15 -5.47 16.40
N GLU A 20 -9.12 -4.58 16.64
CA GLU A 20 -10.06 -4.70 17.75
C GLU A 20 -11.06 -5.84 17.53
N GLY A 21 -11.58 -5.97 16.31
CA GLY A 21 -12.48 -7.04 15.91
C GLY A 21 -11.85 -8.41 16.09
N SER A 22 -10.61 -8.59 15.62
CA SER A 22 -9.88 -9.85 15.77
C SER A 22 -9.63 -10.25 17.22
N ARG A 23 -9.43 -9.29 18.13
CA ARG A 23 -9.30 -9.56 19.58
C ARG A 23 -10.59 -10.01 20.25
N ARG A 24 -11.74 -9.64 19.68
CA ARG A 24 -13.06 -9.97 20.23
C ARG A 24 -13.59 -11.33 19.75
N VAL A 25 -12.92 -11.99 18.80
CA VAL A 25 -13.34 -13.28 18.28
C VAL A 25 -13.05 -14.39 19.30
N ARG A 26 -14.07 -15.21 19.57
CA ARG A 26 -13.94 -16.42 20.40
C ARG A 26 -13.37 -17.58 19.58
N PRO A 27 -12.62 -18.52 20.19
CA PRO A 27 -12.13 -19.72 19.51
C PRO A 27 -13.28 -20.46 18.81
N GLY A 28 -13.08 -20.83 17.54
CA GLY A 28 -14.05 -21.59 16.74
C GLY A 28 -15.10 -20.76 15.98
N ARG A 29 -15.15 -19.43 16.13
CA ARG A 29 -16.01 -18.57 15.30
C ARG A 29 -15.25 -17.92 14.14
N PRO A 30 -15.82 -17.86 12.92
CA PRO A 30 -15.20 -17.16 11.82
C PRO A 30 -15.08 -15.66 12.10
N LEU A 31 -13.93 -15.06 11.77
CA LEU A 31 -13.72 -13.60 11.80
C LEU A 31 -14.78 -12.85 10.98
N ALA A 32 -15.27 -13.47 9.90
CA ALA A 32 -16.32 -12.95 9.04
C ALA A 32 -17.68 -12.75 9.74
N THR A 33 -17.85 -13.23 10.97
CA THR A 33 -19.08 -13.03 11.76
C THR A 33 -18.98 -11.86 12.74
N GLN A 34 -17.81 -11.21 12.84
CA GLN A 34 -17.60 -10.16 13.81
C GLN A 34 -17.89 -8.77 13.22
N PRO A 35 -18.92 -8.04 13.68
CA PRO A 35 -19.33 -6.77 13.05
C PRO A 35 -18.26 -5.69 13.10
N VAL A 36 -17.44 -5.65 14.16
CA VAL A 36 -16.32 -4.69 14.26
C VAL A 36 -15.25 -4.97 13.20
N TYR A 37 -14.97 -6.25 12.93
CA TYR A 37 -14.03 -6.66 11.89
C TYR A 37 -14.59 -6.36 10.49
N LEU A 38 -15.87 -6.67 10.26
CA LEU A 38 -16.56 -6.32 9.01
C LEU A 38 -16.61 -4.81 8.76
N GLY A 39 -16.84 -4.01 9.81
CA GLY A 39 -16.78 -2.55 9.74
C GLY A 39 -15.39 -2.04 9.37
N GLY A 40 -14.34 -2.68 9.89
CA GLY A 40 -12.96 -2.44 9.46
C GLY A 40 -12.76 -2.75 7.97
N LEU A 41 -13.19 -3.91 7.52
CA LEU A 41 -13.09 -4.32 6.11
C LEU A 41 -13.85 -3.38 5.16
N LEU A 42 -15.03 -2.90 5.56
CA LEU A 42 -15.80 -1.91 4.80
C LEU A 42 -15.05 -0.57 4.71
N LEU A 43 -14.46 -0.11 5.82
CA LEU A 43 -13.62 1.09 5.79
C LEU A 43 -12.38 0.89 4.92
N ASP A 44 -11.75 -0.27 4.94
CA ASP A 44 -10.60 -0.56 4.08
C ASP A 44 -10.99 -0.47 2.59
N ALA A 45 -12.14 -1.02 2.22
CA ALA A 45 -12.69 -0.87 0.87
C ALA A 45 -12.94 0.60 0.50
N VAL A 46 -13.49 1.41 1.41
CA VAL A 46 -13.68 2.85 1.20
C VAL A 46 -12.34 3.58 1.02
N GLY A 47 -11.37 3.27 1.87
CA GLY A 47 -10.02 3.86 1.78
C GLY A 47 -9.30 3.46 0.49
N TRP A 48 -9.50 2.23 0.03
CA TRP A 48 -9.05 1.78 -1.28
C TRP A 48 -9.70 2.59 -2.41
N VAL A 49 -11.01 2.79 -2.40
CA VAL A 49 -11.70 3.64 -3.41
C VAL A 49 -11.16 5.07 -3.40
N LEU A 50 -10.93 5.65 -2.22
CA LEU A 50 -10.32 6.98 -2.09
C LEU A 50 -8.90 7.02 -2.65
N SER A 51 -8.12 5.95 -2.49
CA SER A 51 -6.78 5.83 -3.09
C SER A 51 -6.85 5.78 -4.62
N VAL A 52 -7.84 5.08 -5.19
CA VAL A 52 -8.11 5.06 -6.62
C VAL A 52 -8.46 6.46 -7.12
N VAL A 53 -9.32 7.19 -6.40
CA VAL A 53 -9.66 8.59 -6.71
C VAL A 53 -8.41 9.48 -6.64
N ALA A 54 -7.52 9.26 -5.67
CA ALA A 54 -6.27 10.01 -5.55
C ALA A 54 -5.33 9.77 -6.75
N LEU A 55 -5.19 8.52 -7.21
CA LEU A 55 -4.37 8.13 -8.37
C LEU A 55 -4.82 8.77 -9.69
N ARG A 56 -6.07 9.24 -9.77
CA ARG A 56 -6.55 10.01 -10.93
C ARG A 56 -5.87 11.38 -11.07
N SER A 57 -5.54 12.00 -9.94
CA SER A 57 -5.05 13.39 -9.90
C SER A 57 -3.60 13.54 -9.47
N LEU A 58 -3.01 12.50 -8.87
CA LEU A 58 -1.67 12.55 -8.28
C LEU A 58 -0.73 11.51 -8.91
N PRO A 59 0.58 11.81 -8.96
CA PRO A 59 1.61 10.81 -9.28
C PRO A 59 1.53 9.58 -8.37
N VAL A 60 1.88 8.41 -8.90
CA VAL A 60 1.80 7.15 -8.14
C VAL A 60 2.68 7.23 -6.91
N VAL A 61 3.91 7.75 -7.07
CA VAL A 61 4.86 7.94 -5.97
C VAL A 61 4.30 8.82 -4.86
N THR A 62 3.49 9.83 -5.19
CA THR A 62 2.86 10.72 -4.20
C THR A 62 1.79 9.98 -3.41
N VAL A 63 0.90 9.24 -4.10
CA VAL A 63 -0.17 8.48 -3.43
C VAL A 63 0.41 7.38 -2.55
N GLN A 64 1.36 6.60 -3.06
CA GLN A 64 1.99 5.51 -2.30
C GLN A 64 2.72 6.03 -1.06
N SER A 65 3.38 7.17 -1.19
CA SER A 65 4.00 7.87 -0.05
C SER A 65 2.92 8.21 0.99
N VAL A 66 1.86 8.93 0.62
CA VAL A 66 0.80 9.30 1.58
C VAL A 66 0.19 8.07 2.25
N LEU A 67 -0.10 7.00 1.50
CA LEU A 67 -0.63 5.76 2.07
C LEU A 67 0.35 5.08 3.04
N ALA A 68 1.66 5.12 2.77
CA ALA A 68 2.67 4.62 3.71
C ALA A 68 2.63 5.35 5.07
N GLY A 69 2.16 6.61 5.09
CA GLY A 69 1.89 7.39 6.29
C GLY A 69 0.85 6.79 7.23
N SER A 70 -0.02 5.91 6.74
CA SER A 70 -1.07 5.27 7.55
C SER A 70 -0.48 4.45 8.71
N VAL A 71 0.72 3.88 8.54
CA VAL A 71 1.42 3.14 9.59
C VAL A 71 1.79 4.06 10.76
N ALA A 72 2.25 5.27 10.45
CA ALA A 72 2.56 6.29 11.46
C ALA A 72 1.29 6.76 12.19
N VAL A 73 0.22 7.05 11.43
CA VAL A 73 -1.09 7.43 11.99
C VAL A 73 -1.65 6.34 12.89
N THR A 74 -1.66 5.08 12.42
CA THR A 74 -2.12 3.92 13.18
C THR A 74 -1.32 3.73 14.47
N THR A 75 -0.01 3.94 14.43
CA THR A 75 0.87 3.86 15.61
C THR A 75 0.50 4.92 16.66
N VAL A 76 0.27 6.15 16.24
CA VAL A 76 -0.14 7.26 17.12
C VAL A 76 -1.56 7.05 17.66
N ALA A 77 -2.49 6.65 16.78
CA ALA A 77 -3.89 6.41 17.13
C ALA A 77 -4.05 5.23 18.11
N GLY A 78 -3.23 4.18 17.99
CA GLY A 78 -3.17 3.08 18.96
C GLY A 78 -2.78 3.51 20.38
N ARG A 79 -2.15 4.69 20.54
CA ARG A 79 -1.87 5.34 21.83
C ARG A 79 -2.86 6.43 22.19
N ARG A 80 -4.08 6.38 21.62
CA ARG A 80 -5.14 7.40 21.81
C ARG A 80 -4.67 8.81 21.45
N GLY A 81 -3.78 8.94 20.46
CA GLY A 81 -3.24 10.23 20.03
C GLY A 81 -2.13 10.80 20.93
N ARG A 82 -1.73 10.10 21.99
CA ARG A 82 -0.67 10.57 22.90
C ARG A 82 0.70 10.23 22.34
N VAL A 83 1.23 11.14 21.52
CA VAL A 83 2.59 11.03 20.93
C VAL A 83 3.67 10.91 22.01
N ARG A 84 3.47 11.53 23.17
CA ARG A 84 4.39 11.48 24.32
C ARG A 84 4.55 10.08 24.93
N ASP A 85 3.55 9.22 24.73
CA ASP A 85 3.57 7.84 25.23
C ASP A 85 4.27 6.89 24.26
N LEU A 86 4.79 7.42 23.14
CA LEU A 86 5.55 6.64 22.18
C LEU A 86 7.01 6.46 22.67
N PRO A 87 7.53 5.22 22.62
CA PRO A 87 8.94 4.96 22.82
C PRO A 87 9.76 5.71 21.77
N GLY A 88 10.97 6.17 22.14
CA GLY A 88 11.82 7.00 21.29
C GLY A 88 11.97 6.49 19.85
N ARG A 89 12.18 5.17 19.65
CA ARG A 89 12.25 4.55 18.30
C ARG A 89 10.96 4.65 17.47
N GLN A 90 9.77 4.58 18.09
CA GLN A 90 8.51 4.75 17.36
C GLN A 90 8.30 6.21 16.97
N LEU A 91 8.68 7.13 17.85
CA LEU A 91 8.69 8.55 17.52
C LEU A 91 9.64 8.84 16.35
N THR A 92 10.86 8.27 16.35
CA THR A 92 11.79 8.41 15.21
C THR A 92 11.22 7.82 13.93
N GLY A 93 10.55 6.65 14.02
CA GLY A 93 9.88 6.04 12.87
C GLY A 93 8.76 6.91 12.30
N VAL A 94 7.89 7.46 13.16
CA VAL A 94 6.81 8.39 12.76
C VAL A 94 7.40 9.63 12.11
N VAL A 95 8.40 10.26 12.73
CA VAL A 95 9.05 11.46 12.20
C VAL A 95 9.71 11.16 10.85
N ALA A 96 10.46 10.06 10.73
CA ALA A 96 11.10 9.66 9.49
C ALA A 96 10.10 9.44 8.34
N VAL A 97 8.97 8.78 8.63
CA VAL A 97 7.88 8.65 7.65
C VAL A 97 7.37 10.02 7.26
N VAL A 98 6.86 10.82 8.21
CA VAL A 98 6.25 12.13 7.91
C VAL A 98 7.20 13.04 7.14
N THR A 99 8.46 13.15 7.56
CA THR A 99 9.47 13.95 6.86
C THR A 99 9.73 13.40 5.46
N GLY A 100 9.88 12.08 5.31
CA GLY A 100 10.05 11.45 4.01
C GLY A 100 8.90 11.76 3.05
N LEU A 101 7.65 11.67 3.53
CA LEU A 101 6.46 11.99 2.75
C LEU A 101 6.41 13.45 2.30
N VAL A 102 6.76 14.38 3.18
CA VAL A 102 6.83 15.82 2.85
C VAL A 102 7.84 16.07 1.75
N VAL A 103 9.02 15.46 1.85
CA VAL A 103 10.08 15.61 0.84
C VAL A 103 9.66 15.00 -0.50
N VAL A 104 9.08 13.79 -0.50
CA VAL A 104 8.58 13.17 -1.74
C VAL A 104 7.49 14.03 -2.39
N ALA A 105 6.51 14.51 -1.61
CA ALA A 105 5.45 15.37 -2.11
C ALA A 105 6.00 16.71 -2.67
N ALA A 106 7.01 17.29 -2.01
CA ALA A 106 7.68 18.51 -2.48
C ALA A 106 8.47 18.30 -3.78
N SER A 107 9.02 17.08 -3.98
CA SER A 107 9.80 16.75 -5.19
C SER A 107 8.93 16.56 -6.45
N ALA A 108 7.65 16.21 -6.27
CA ALA A 108 6.73 15.98 -7.38
C ALA A 108 6.48 17.27 -8.16
N ARG A 109 6.54 17.19 -9.50
CA ARG A 109 6.16 18.30 -10.38
C ARG A 109 4.64 18.28 -10.60
N PRO A 110 3.94 19.41 -10.40
CA PRO A 110 2.54 19.52 -10.79
C PRO A 110 2.40 19.33 -12.30
N GLY A 111 1.62 18.35 -12.72
CA GLY A 111 1.36 18.04 -14.12
C GLY A 111 0.86 16.61 -14.28
N ARG A 112 -0.19 16.41 -15.08
CA ARG A 112 -0.63 15.06 -15.46
C ARG A 112 0.34 14.53 -16.53
N ALA A 113 0.68 13.25 -16.47
CA ALA A 113 1.24 12.58 -17.63
C ALA A 113 0.12 12.50 -18.68
N GLU A 114 0.32 13.14 -19.82
CA GLU A 114 -0.71 13.24 -20.88
C GLU A 114 -0.76 12.01 -21.78
N VAL A 115 0.31 11.20 -21.82
CA VAL A 115 0.40 10.02 -22.68
C VAL A 115 1.05 8.87 -21.94
N LEU A 116 0.38 7.72 -21.93
CA LEU A 116 0.93 6.46 -21.43
C LEU A 116 1.83 5.85 -22.51
N PRO A 117 3.05 5.37 -22.19
CA PRO A 117 3.86 4.62 -23.17
C PRO A 117 3.11 3.40 -23.70
N ALA A 118 3.26 3.12 -25.00
CA ALA A 118 2.56 2.02 -25.66
C ALA A 118 2.80 0.65 -24.98
N ALA A 119 3.97 0.47 -24.36
CA ALA A 119 4.34 -0.76 -23.65
C ALA A 119 3.69 -0.90 -22.25
N ALA A 120 3.15 0.16 -21.66
CA ALA A 120 2.70 0.12 -20.27
C ALA A 120 1.52 -0.84 -20.05
N ALA A 121 0.50 -0.79 -20.91
CA ALA A 121 -0.65 -1.70 -20.82
C ALA A 121 -0.27 -3.18 -21.01
N PRO A 122 0.46 -3.59 -22.08
CA PRO A 122 0.84 -4.99 -22.24
C PRO A 122 1.75 -5.48 -21.11
N VAL A 123 2.71 -4.67 -20.64
CA VAL A 123 3.57 -5.06 -19.50
C VAL A 123 2.75 -5.33 -18.24
N LEU A 124 1.78 -4.47 -17.93
CA LEU A 124 0.92 -4.65 -16.75
C LEU A 124 0.02 -5.87 -16.86
N LEU A 125 -0.53 -6.13 -18.05
CA LEU A 125 -1.36 -7.31 -18.33
C LEU A 125 -0.53 -8.60 -18.26
N THR A 126 0.65 -8.64 -18.88
CA THR A 126 1.57 -9.78 -18.81
C THR A 126 1.99 -10.03 -17.36
N GLY A 127 2.32 -8.99 -16.61
CA GLY A 127 2.64 -9.13 -15.18
C GLY A 127 1.47 -9.69 -14.35
N ALA A 128 0.23 -9.33 -14.68
CA ALA A 128 -0.95 -9.85 -14.00
C ALA A 128 -1.14 -11.34 -14.29
N VAL A 129 -0.96 -11.76 -15.55
CA VAL A 129 -0.96 -13.17 -15.94
C VAL A 129 0.16 -13.94 -15.23
N LEU A 130 1.37 -13.40 -15.19
CA LEU A 130 2.49 -14.02 -14.48
C LEU A 130 2.22 -14.15 -12.98
N ALA A 131 1.63 -13.13 -12.36
CA ALA A 131 1.25 -13.19 -10.95
C ALA A 131 0.19 -14.29 -10.69
N LEU A 132 -0.78 -14.43 -11.58
CA LEU A 132 -1.81 -15.47 -11.50
C LEU A 132 -1.20 -16.87 -11.67
N LEU A 133 -0.32 -17.06 -12.65
CA LEU A 133 0.40 -18.33 -12.86
C LEU A 133 1.33 -18.68 -11.70
N ALA A 134 1.92 -17.65 -11.07
CA ALA A 134 2.78 -17.80 -9.90
C ALA A 134 2.00 -18.01 -8.59
N LEU A 135 0.66 -17.92 -8.60
CA LEU A 135 -0.14 -17.93 -7.38
C LEU A 135 0.15 -19.17 -6.52
N GLU A 136 -0.05 -20.37 -7.08
CA GLU A 136 0.13 -21.62 -6.35
C GLU A 136 1.59 -21.92 -5.97
N PRO A 137 2.61 -21.79 -6.86
CA PRO A 137 3.99 -22.04 -6.45
C PRO A 137 4.46 -21.08 -5.34
N VAL A 138 4.03 -19.82 -5.37
CA VAL A 138 4.36 -18.85 -4.31
C VAL A 138 3.60 -19.15 -3.02
N ARG A 139 2.34 -19.62 -3.10
CA ARG A 139 1.58 -20.07 -1.92
C ARG A 139 2.23 -21.25 -1.20
N ARG A 140 2.99 -22.09 -1.92
CA ARG A 140 3.77 -23.21 -1.37
C ARG A 140 5.17 -22.80 -0.91
N SER A 141 5.57 -21.54 -1.12
CA SER A 141 6.88 -21.07 -0.69
C SER A 141 6.98 -21.03 0.84
N THR A 142 8.07 -21.56 1.37
CA THR A 142 8.42 -21.46 2.80
C THR A 142 9.10 -20.14 3.15
N SER A 143 9.43 -19.31 2.14
CA SER A 143 10.13 -18.04 2.35
C SER A 143 9.14 -16.88 2.52
N ALA A 144 8.75 -16.63 3.77
CA ALA A 144 7.80 -15.55 4.09
C ALA A 144 8.20 -14.18 3.54
N LEU A 145 9.50 -13.84 3.57
CA LEU A 145 9.99 -12.53 3.07
C LEU A 145 9.88 -12.43 1.54
N ARG A 146 10.14 -13.51 0.82
CA ARG A 146 10.00 -13.55 -0.63
C ARG A 146 8.54 -13.40 -1.03
N THR A 147 7.65 -14.14 -0.34
CA THR A 147 6.21 -14.04 -0.54
C THR A 147 5.70 -12.62 -0.23
N ALA A 148 6.19 -11.99 0.84
CA ALA A 148 5.87 -10.60 1.17
C ALA A 148 6.34 -9.61 0.10
N ALA A 149 7.54 -9.80 -0.44
CA ALA A 149 8.08 -8.97 -1.51
C ALA A 149 7.20 -9.06 -2.77
N LEU A 150 6.84 -10.28 -3.18
CA LEU A 150 5.95 -10.56 -4.33
C LEU A 150 4.54 -9.98 -4.10
N ALA A 151 4.02 -10.06 -2.87
CA ALA A 151 2.75 -9.43 -2.52
C ALA A 151 2.78 -7.90 -2.71
N GLY A 152 3.87 -7.25 -2.29
CA GLY A 152 4.02 -5.80 -2.49
C GLY A 152 4.19 -5.42 -3.96
N LEU A 153 4.85 -6.26 -4.77
CA LEU A 153 4.88 -6.10 -6.22
C LEU A 153 3.48 -6.18 -6.84
N ALA A 154 2.67 -7.15 -6.41
CA ALA A 154 1.30 -7.28 -6.87
C ALA A 154 0.46 -6.04 -6.53
N TYR A 155 0.51 -5.55 -5.27
CA TYR A 155 -0.16 -4.29 -4.93
C TYR A 155 0.39 -3.07 -5.67
N GLY A 156 1.70 -3.05 -5.97
CA GLY A 156 2.25 -2.05 -6.88
C GLY A 156 1.63 -2.13 -8.28
N GLY A 157 1.42 -3.35 -8.80
CA GLY A 157 0.67 -3.62 -10.02
C GLY A 157 -0.75 -3.04 -9.99
N VAL A 158 -1.47 -3.12 -8.86
CA VAL A 158 -2.77 -2.45 -8.68
C VAL A 158 -2.65 -0.96 -8.89
N ALA A 159 -1.73 -0.30 -8.18
CA ALA A 159 -1.56 1.15 -8.25
C ALA A 159 -1.20 1.62 -9.68
N LEU A 160 -0.30 0.89 -10.34
CA LEU A 160 0.12 1.17 -11.71
C LEU A 160 -1.01 0.94 -12.72
N SER A 161 -1.79 -0.12 -12.55
CA SER A 161 -2.93 -0.45 -13.42
C SER A 161 -4.04 0.56 -13.28
N VAL A 162 -4.38 0.98 -12.06
CA VAL A 162 -5.35 2.07 -11.80
C VAL A 162 -4.90 3.39 -12.43
N ARG A 163 -3.60 3.71 -12.33
CA ARG A 163 -3.06 4.91 -12.97
C ARG A 163 -3.13 4.82 -14.49
N ALA A 164 -2.69 3.70 -15.07
CA ALA A 164 -2.73 3.45 -16.50
C ALA A 164 -4.17 3.50 -17.06
N LEU A 165 -5.12 2.89 -16.36
CA LEU A 165 -6.56 2.97 -16.63
C LEU A 165 -7.04 4.41 -16.77
N HIS A 166 -6.64 5.28 -15.84
CA HIS A 166 -7.08 6.67 -15.85
C HIS A 166 -6.43 7.52 -16.95
N VAL A 167 -5.16 7.26 -17.29
CA VAL A 167 -4.48 7.97 -18.39
C VAL A 167 -5.06 7.54 -19.74
N ARG A 168 -5.47 6.27 -19.87
CA ARG A 168 -6.00 5.70 -21.12
C ARG A 168 -7.47 6.04 -21.39
N SER A 169 -8.28 6.17 -20.34
CA SER A 169 -9.72 6.42 -20.46
C SER A 169 -10.09 7.76 -19.82
N THR A 170 -10.59 8.70 -20.65
CA THR A 170 -11.00 10.05 -20.25
C THR A 170 -12.32 10.12 -19.47
N GLY A 171 -12.96 8.99 -19.17
CA GLY A 171 -14.15 8.93 -18.33
C GLY A 171 -14.79 7.55 -18.39
N TRP A 172 -15.25 7.04 -17.25
CA TRP A 172 -16.04 5.80 -17.19
C TRP A 172 -17.50 6.23 -17.15
N GLY A 173 -18.14 6.27 -18.32
CA GLY A 173 -19.56 6.65 -18.44
C GLY A 173 -20.49 5.52 -18.02
N SER A 174 -20.02 4.27 -18.08
CA SER A 174 -20.82 3.08 -17.76
C SER A 174 -19.99 1.93 -17.15
N VAL A 175 -20.67 1.03 -16.42
CA VAL A 175 -20.08 -0.23 -15.91
C VAL A 175 -19.63 -1.14 -17.04
N LEU A 176 -20.30 -1.07 -18.20
CA LEU A 176 -20.00 -1.88 -19.37
C LEU A 176 -18.65 -1.49 -20.00
N GLU A 177 -18.33 -0.19 -20.04
CA GLU A 177 -17.02 0.30 -20.49
C GLU A 177 -15.88 -0.16 -19.58
N LEU A 178 -16.13 -0.18 -18.27
CA LEU A 178 -15.16 -0.72 -17.31
C LEU A 178 -14.98 -2.24 -17.46
N ALA A 179 -16.05 -2.96 -17.80
CA ALA A 179 -15.97 -4.39 -18.07
C ALA A 179 -15.26 -4.72 -19.39
N ALA A 180 -15.32 -3.84 -20.39
CA ALA A 180 -14.58 -4.01 -21.65
C ALA A 180 -13.08 -3.74 -21.52
N GLU A 181 -12.65 -3.14 -20.40
CA GLU A 181 -11.30 -2.66 -20.20
C GLU A 181 -10.35 -3.74 -19.61
N PRO A 182 -9.31 -4.17 -20.35
CA PRO A 182 -8.40 -5.23 -19.89
C PRO A 182 -7.66 -4.90 -18.59
N LEU A 183 -7.27 -3.63 -18.39
CA LEU A 183 -6.53 -3.22 -17.20
C LEU A 183 -7.39 -3.27 -15.92
N ALA A 184 -8.72 -3.25 -16.03
CA ALA A 184 -9.61 -3.45 -14.88
C ALA A 184 -9.45 -4.87 -14.32
N TYR A 185 -9.28 -5.85 -15.20
CA TYR A 185 -8.98 -7.23 -14.79
C TYR A 185 -7.59 -7.35 -14.17
N ALA A 186 -6.59 -6.61 -14.66
CA ALA A 186 -5.27 -6.57 -14.04
C ALA A 186 -5.35 -6.07 -12.59
N VAL A 187 -6.12 -5.01 -12.32
CA VAL A 187 -6.38 -4.51 -10.96
C VAL A 187 -6.96 -5.61 -10.07
N ALA A 188 -7.99 -6.32 -10.54
CA ALA A 188 -8.62 -7.40 -9.79
C ALA A 188 -7.64 -8.56 -9.50
N VAL A 189 -6.90 -9.00 -10.51
CA VAL A 189 -5.93 -10.10 -10.41
C VAL A 189 -4.81 -9.74 -9.43
N TYR A 190 -4.16 -8.58 -9.60
CA TYR A 190 -3.11 -8.14 -8.71
C TYR A 190 -3.59 -7.97 -7.27
N GLY A 191 -4.79 -7.40 -7.07
CA GLY A 191 -5.38 -7.23 -5.75
C GLY A 191 -5.65 -8.57 -5.06
N LEU A 192 -6.24 -9.52 -5.78
CA LEU A 192 -6.53 -10.86 -5.26
C LEU A 192 -5.25 -11.64 -4.94
N VAL A 193 -4.33 -11.72 -5.89
CA VAL A 193 -3.06 -12.45 -5.74
C VAL A 193 -2.21 -11.85 -4.61
N GLY A 194 -2.09 -10.51 -4.57
CA GLY A 194 -1.37 -9.80 -3.52
C GLY A 194 -1.94 -10.12 -2.13
N THR A 195 -3.26 -10.09 -1.98
CA THR A 195 -3.94 -10.40 -0.72
C THR A 195 -3.68 -11.83 -0.26
N LEU A 196 -3.76 -12.81 -1.19
CA LEU A 196 -3.48 -14.21 -0.88
C LEU A 196 -2.01 -14.42 -0.49
N TRP A 197 -1.07 -13.75 -1.15
CA TRP A 197 0.35 -13.82 -0.79
C TRP A 197 0.66 -13.13 0.54
N VAL A 198 0.02 -12.01 0.89
CA VAL A 198 0.13 -11.44 2.23
C VAL A 198 -0.32 -12.45 3.28
N ALA A 199 -1.47 -13.09 3.07
CA ALA A 199 -1.97 -14.11 3.98
C ALA A 199 -0.97 -15.27 4.14
N THR A 200 -0.40 -15.78 3.03
CA THR A 200 0.65 -16.80 3.09
C THR A 200 1.90 -16.32 3.82
N ALA A 201 2.40 -15.12 3.50
CA ALA A 201 3.60 -14.57 4.12
C ALA A 201 3.43 -14.41 5.64
N LEU A 202 2.25 -13.98 6.09
CA LEU A 202 1.93 -13.84 7.52
C LEU A 202 1.76 -15.18 8.24
N ARG A 203 1.39 -16.25 7.54
CA ARG A 203 1.35 -17.61 8.11
C ARG A 203 2.74 -18.17 8.38
N GLU A 204 3.66 -17.94 7.46
CA GLU A 204 5.03 -18.49 7.53
C GLU A 204 6.03 -17.55 8.22
N GLY A 205 5.68 -16.28 8.41
CA GLY A 205 6.62 -15.23 8.78
C GLY A 205 6.25 -14.39 9.99
N ALA A 206 7.27 -13.78 10.59
CA ALA A 206 7.06 -12.77 11.61
C ALA A 206 6.36 -11.54 11.01
N VAL A 207 5.15 -11.22 11.49
CA VAL A 207 4.32 -10.09 11.06
C VAL A 207 5.15 -8.82 10.81
N GLY A 208 5.99 -8.43 11.76
CA GLY A 208 6.81 -7.23 11.63
C GLY A 208 7.79 -7.24 10.45
N ALA A 209 8.42 -8.38 10.10
CA ALA A 209 9.27 -8.43 8.91
C ALA A 209 8.46 -8.54 7.62
N VAL A 210 7.35 -9.28 7.64
CA VAL A 210 6.45 -9.40 6.47
C VAL A 210 5.89 -8.03 6.10
N THR A 211 5.34 -7.30 7.07
CA THR A 211 4.83 -5.94 6.87
C THR A 211 5.92 -4.99 6.40
N ALA A 212 7.11 -5.06 6.99
CA ALA A 212 8.27 -4.28 6.56
C ALA A 212 8.60 -4.48 5.08
N VAL A 213 8.81 -5.74 4.66
CA VAL A 213 9.17 -6.06 3.28
C VAL A 213 8.04 -5.66 2.32
N LEU A 214 6.79 -6.00 2.67
CA LEU A 214 5.60 -5.64 1.91
C LEU A 214 5.51 -4.13 1.66
N SER A 215 5.63 -3.33 2.71
CA SER A 215 5.52 -1.87 2.60
C SER A 215 6.64 -1.27 1.75
N VAL A 216 7.87 -1.79 1.86
CA VAL A 216 8.99 -1.30 1.06
C VAL A 216 8.79 -1.64 -0.41
N THR A 217 8.46 -2.89 -0.76
CA THR A 217 8.30 -3.28 -2.16
C THR A 217 7.09 -2.62 -2.80
N GLN A 218 5.99 -2.47 -2.06
CA GLN A 218 4.78 -1.78 -2.51
C GLN A 218 4.97 -0.28 -2.73
N VAL A 219 5.92 0.38 -2.05
CA VAL A 219 6.14 1.83 -2.23
C VAL A 219 7.22 2.08 -3.27
N VAL A 220 8.37 1.41 -3.13
CA VAL A 220 9.57 1.71 -3.93
C VAL A 220 9.36 1.31 -5.39
N VAL A 221 8.84 0.11 -5.63
CA VAL A 221 8.75 -0.43 -6.99
C VAL A 221 7.76 0.35 -7.85
N PRO A 222 6.48 0.52 -7.48
CA PRO A 222 5.56 1.31 -8.29
C PRO A 222 5.92 2.81 -8.30
N GLY A 223 6.62 3.32 -7.28
CA GLY A 223 7.19 4.67 -7.32
C GLY A 223 8.22 4.83 -8.44
N LEU A 224 9.19 3.92 -8.53
CA LEU A 224 10.20 3.92 -9.59
C LEU A 224 9.58 3.62 -10.96
N VAL A 225 8.67 2.65 -11.04
CA VAL A 225 7.98 2.31 -12.28
C VAL A 225 7.08 3.47 -12.74
N GLY A 226 6.45 4.21 -11.84
CA GLY A 226 5.69 5.42 -12.16
C GLY A 226 6.56 6.49 -12.83
N LEU A 227 7.77 6.70 -12.31
CA LEU A 227 8.74 7.65 -12.86
C LEU A 227 9.28 7.22 -14.23
N LEU A 228 9.56 5.92 -14.39
CA LEU A 228 10.18 5.38 -15.60
C LEU A 228 9.16 5.09 -16.72
N LEU A 229 7.98 4.59 -16.37
CA LEU A 229 6.99 4.06 -17.32
C LEU A 229 5.67 4.82 -17.39
N LEU A 230 5.30 5.67 -16.42
CA LEU A 230 4.03 6.42 -16.47
C LEU A 230 4.21 7.92 -16.69
N GLY A 231 5.44 8.37 -16.98
CA GLY A 231 5.72 9.76 -17.29
C GLY A 231 5.58 10.71 -16.10
N ASP A 232 5.58 10.18 -14.86
CA ASP A 232 5.60 11.02 -13.65
C ASP A 232 6.89 11.86 -13.65
N ARG A 233 6.75 13.20 -13.60
CA ARG A 233 7.89 14.12 -13.64
C ARG A 233 8.26 14.61 -12.24
N VAL A 234 9.55 14.55 -11.93
CA VAL A 234 10.15 15.19 -10.76
C VAL A 234 10.54 16.62 -11.13
N ARG A 235 10.51 17.55 -10.18
CA ARG A 235 11.04 18.91 -10.41
C ARG A 235 12.51 18.83 -10.83
N PRO A 236 12.98 19.62 -11.81
CA PRO A 236 14.40 19.64 -12.18
C PRO A 236 15.29 19.89 -10.95
N GLY A 237 16.31 19.05 -10.75
CA GLY A 237 17.22 19.13 -9.59
C GLY A 237 16.72 18.48 -8.30
N TRP A 238 15.49 17.97 -8.23
CA TRP A 238 14.91 17.39 -7.00
C TRP A 238 15.03 15.86 -6.90
N VAL A 239 15.72 15.20 -7.84
CA VAL A 239 15.94 13.74 -7.80
C VAL A 239 16.65 13.31 -6.50
N PRO A 240 17.70 13.99 -6.01
CA PRO A 240 18.32 13.62 -4.73
C PRO A 240 17.33 13.74 -3.55
N ALA A 241 16.52 14.80 -3.53
CA ALA A 241 15.50 14.99 -2.51
C ALA A 241 14.45 13.88 -2.53
N LEU A 242 13.96 13.49 -3.71
CA LEU A 242 13.05 12.35 -3.87
C LEU A 242 13.66 11.07 -3.30
N VAL A 243 14.91 10.75 -3.62
CA VAL A 243 15.61 9.55 -3.11
C VAL A 243 15.72 9.60 -1.59
N VAL A 244 16.15 10.72 -1.02
CA VAL A 244 16.21 10.91 0.44
C VAL A 244 14.84 10.74 1.08
N GLY A 245 13.79 11.31 0.49
CA GLY A 245 12.42 11.19 0.98
C GLY A 245 11.91 9.74 0.97
N LEU A 246 12.19 8.99 -0.10
CA LEU A 246 11.87 7.57 -0.20
C LEU A 246 12.64 6.74 0.84
N VAL A 247 13.93 6.98 1.00
CA VAL A 247 14.77 6.30 2.00
C VAL A 247 14.25 6.57 3.41
N LEU A 248 13.94 7.83 3.75
CA LEU A 248 13.38 8.20 5.05
C LEU A 248 12.03 7.50 5.30
N THR A 249 11.16 7.46 4.29
CA THR A 249 9.87 6.79 4.39
C THR A 249 10.03 5.30 4.63
N VAL A 250 10.88 4.64 3.85
CA VAL A 250 11.20 3.21 3.98
C VAL A 250 11.78 2.92 5.37
N VAL A 251 12.82 3.63 5.79
CA VAL A 251 13.47 3.43 7.09
C VAL A 251 12.47 3.66 8.23
N GLY A 252 11.64 4.70 8.15
CA GLY A 252 10.60 4.98 9.12
C GLY A 252 9.59 3.85 9.26
N VAL A 253 9.09 3.32 8.14
CA VAL A 253 8.18 2.17 8.14
C VAL A 253 8.86 0.92 8.72
N LEU A 254 10.12 0.65 8.36
CA LEU A 254 10.89 -0.48 8.91
C LEU A 254 11.06 -0.37 10.43
N LEU A 255 11.34 0.83 10.95
CA LEU A 255 11.46 1.09 12.39
C LEU A 255 10.13 0.83 13.13
N LEU A 256 9.01 1.23 12.53
CA LEU A 256 7.67 1.00 13.09
C LEU A 256 7.29 -0.49 13.05
N ALA A 257 7.57 -1.17 11.93
CA ALA A 257 7.24 -2.58 11.73
C ALA A 257 8.08 -3.52 12.62
N ALA A 258 9.34 -3.19 12.92
CA ALA A 258 10.24 -4.02 13.72
C ALA A 258 9.76 -4.26 15.17
N ARG A 259 8.92 -3.37 15.75
CA ARG A 259 8.55 -3.46 17.18
C ARG A 259 7.28 -4.26 17.47
N GLY A 260 6.50 -4.69 16.47
CA GLY A 260 5.40 -5.63 16.67
C GLY A 260 5.82 -6.95 17.35
N ARG A 261 7.13 -7.25 17.37
CA ARG A 261 7.73 -8.42 18.03
C ARG A 261 7.85 -8.33 19.55
N LEU A 262 8.07 -7.13 20.10
CA LEU A 262 8.44 -6.99 21.53
C LEU A 262 7.24 -6.91 22.48
N SER A 263 6.02 -6.77 21.97
CA SER A 263 4.81 -6.64 22.79
C SER A 263 4.04 -7.95 22.97
N ARG A 264 4.48 -9.06 22.35
CA ARG A 264 3.85 -10.39 22.47
C ARG A 264 4.57 -11.31 23.47
N GLY A 265 5.59 -10.82 24.18
CA GLY A 265 6.36 -11.57 25.18
C GLY A 265 6.20 -10.97 26.57
N SER A 266 5.04 -11.15 27.19
CA SER A 266 4.91 -11.11 28.65
C SER A 266 3.82 -12.10 29.04
N PRO A 267 4.16 -13.38 29.20
CA PRO A 267 3.36 -14.25 30.05
C PRO A 267 3.45 -13.67 31.47
N ARG A 268 2.30 -13.31 32.04
CA ARG A 268 2.15 -13.33 33.49
C ARG A 268 1.78 -14.74 33.90
#